data_AF-A0A8R1IRG6-F1
#
_entry.id   AF-A0A8R1IRG6-F1
#
_cell.length_a   1.000
_cell.length_b   1.000
_cell.length_c   1.000
_cell.angle_alpha   90.00
_cell.angle_beta   90.00
_cell.angle_gamma   90.00
#
_symmetry.space_group_name_H-M   'P 1'
#
loop_
_entity.id
_entity.type
_entity.pdbx_description
1 polymer ?
#
loop_
_entity_poly.entity_id
_entity_poly.type
_entity_poly.pdbx_seq_one_letter_code
_entity_poly.pdbx_strand_id
1 'polypeptide(L)'
;MVMASVEWATTPQWVFWHLVHADGVPIEWFLSTIPKLDSTKHDEAIANILLMMKRMDREPWAGLIRAIFHRIPTKNDNFTADALKMLIEDSEQC
;
A
#
# COMPACT_ATOMS: atom_id res chain seq x y z
N MET A 1 2.73 5.11 -13.33
CA MET A 1 3.74 5.90 -12.60
C MET A 1 4.30 5.10 -11.43
N VAL A 2 3.49 4.62 -10.48
CA VAL A 2 3.95 3.82 -9.32
C VAL A 2 4.68 2.54 -9.72
N MET A 3 4.12 1.74 -10.63
CA MET A 3 4.80 0.53 -11.11
C MET A 3 6.08 0.80 -11.90
N ALA A 4 6.32 2.06 -12.32
CA ALA A 4 7.61 2.44 -12.93
C ALA A 4 8.59 2.94 -11.85
N SER A 5 8.10 3.48 -10.74
CA SER A 5 8.94 3.98 -9.65
C SER A 5 9.50 2.88 -8.76
N VAL A 6 8.90 1.69 -8.71
CA VAL A 6 9.41 0.56 -7.90
C VAL A 6 10.81 0.10 -8.30
N GLU A 7 11.25 0.40 -9.52
CA GLU A 7 12.59 0.09 -10.03
C GLU A 7 13.60 1.24 -9.81
N TRP A 8 13.17 2.37 -9.25
CA TRP A 8 14.07 3.49 -8.96
C TRP A 8 14.91 3.19 -7.72
N ALA A 9 15.99 3.94 -7.54
CA ALA A 9 16.72 3.93 -6.28
C ALA A 9 15.83 4.41 -5.11
N THR A 10 16.14 3.96 -3.90
CA THR A 10 15.39 4.25 -2.66
C THR A 10 15.09 5.74 -2.46
N THR A 11 16.08 6.63 -2.64
CA THR A 11 15.87 8.07 -2.41
C THR A 11 14.81 8.67 -3.35
N PRO A 12 14.86 8.46 -4.69
CA PRO A 12 13.77 8.83 -5.58
C PRO A 12 12.41 8.24 -5.21
N GLN A 13 12.35 6.97 -4.79
CA GLN A 13 11.09 6.36 -4.35
C GLN A 13 10.53 7.07 -3.12
N TRP A 14 11.40 7.41 -2.17
CA TRP A 14 11.02 8.12 -0.95
C TRP A 14 10.49 9.52 -1.23
N VAL A 15 11.14 10.27 -2.12
CA VAL A 15 10.68 11.60 -2.56
C VAL A 15 9.35 11.50 -3.29
N PHE A 16 9.19 10.51 -4.18
CA PHE A 16 7.93 10.26 -4.89
C PHE A 16 6.77 10.04 -3.92
N TRP A 17 6.93 9.15 -2.94
CA TRP A 17 5.89 8.86 -1.97
C TRP A 17 5.57 10.06 -1.08
N HIS A 18 6.54 10.89 -0.72
CA HIS A 18 6.28 12.15 -0.03
C HIS A 18 5.38 13.09 -0.83
N LEU A 19 5.61 13.21 -2.14
CA LEU A 19 4.78 14.03 -3.02
C LEU A 19 3.35 13.45 -3.13
N VAL A 20 3.23 12.13 -3.26
CA VAL A 20 1.93 11.43 -3.28
C VAL A 20 1.13 11.73 -2.01
N HIS A 21 1.76 11.66 -0.84
CA HIS A 21 1.11 11.98 0.43
C HIS A 21 0.77 13.47 0.55
N ALA A 22 1.68 14.36 0.14
CA ALA A 22 1.47 15.80 0.21
C ALA A 22 0.33 16.30 -0.68
N ASP A 23 0.13 15.66 -1.84
CA ASP A 23 -0.96 15.97 -2.76
C ASP A 23 -2.30 15.32 -2.34
N GLY A 24 -2.30 14.50 -1.28
CA GLY A 24 -3.52 13.85 -0.77
C GLY A 24 -4.08 12.80 -1.73
N VAL A 25 -3.21 12.13 -2.50
CA VAL A 25 -3.65 11.13 -3.49
C VAL A 25 -4.39 9.98 -2.78
N PRO A 26 -5.61 9.63 -3.21
CA PRO A 26 -6.39 8.58 -2.55
C PRO A 26 -5.88 7.17 -2.90
N ILE A 27 -6.00 6.24 -1.96
CA ILE A 27 -5.55 4.85 -2.14
C ILE A 27 -6.27 4.12 -3.29
N GLU A 28 -7.48 4.56 -3.64
CA GLU A 28 -8.25 4.08 -4.80
C GLU A 28 -7.45 4.04 -6.10
N TRP A 29 -6.55 5.00 -6.28
CA TRP A 29 -5.75 5.11 -7.50
C TRP A 29 -4.72 3.97 -7.60
N PHE A 30 -4.46 3.27 -6.50
CA PHE A 30 -3.47 2.21 -6.39
C PHE A 30 -4.10 0.81 -6.41
N LEU A 31 -5.43 0.66 -6.50
CA LEU A 31 -6.09 -0.65 -6.50
C LEU A 31 -5.54 -1.63 -7.54
N SER A 32 -5.21 -1.12 -8.74
CA SER A 32 -4.64 -1.93 -9.82
C SER A 32 -3.15 -2.25 -9.65
N THR A 33 -2.50 -1.58 -8.70
CA THR A 33 -1.07 -1.70 -8.36
C THR A 33 -0.89 -2.70 -7.23
N ILE A 34 -1.77 -2.67 -6.21
CA ILE A 34 -1.69 -3.54 -5.02
C ILE A 34 -1.40 -5.02 -5.37
N PRO A 35 -2.15 -5.69 -6.28
CA PRO A 35 -1.90 -7.10 -6.58
C PRO A 35 -0.56 -7.39 -7.25
N LYS A 36 0.11 -6.36 -7.81
CA LYS A 36 1.35 -6.48 -8.58
C LYS A 36 2.60 -6.21 -7.75
N LEU A 37 2.45 -5.73 -6.52
CA LEU A 37 3.58 -5.46 -5.65
C LEU A 37 4.20 -6.78 -5.16
N ASP A 38 5.51 -6.79 -4.96
CA ASP A 38 6.26 -7.88 -4.34
C ASP A 38 6.80 -7.35 -3.02
N SER A 39 6.37 -7.94 -1.90
CA SER A 39 6.73 -7.51 -0.54
C SER A 39 8.18 -7.76 -0.17
N THR A 40 8.93 -8.47 -1.02
CA THR A 40 10.36 -8.71 -0.84
C THR A 40 11.24 -7.80 -1.69
N LYS A 41 10.64 -7.03 -2.61
CA LYS A 41 11.35 -6.19 -3.57
C LYS A 41 10.91 -4.75 -3.61
N HIS A 42 9.67 -4.45 -3.24
CA HIS A 42 9.07 -3.12 -3.37
C HIS A 42 8.80 -2.50 -1.99
N ASP A 43 9.81 -2.53 -1.11
CA ASP A 43 9.68 -2.16 0.30
C ASP A 43 9.08 -0.76 0.49
N GLU A 44 9.55 0.24 -0.26
CA GLU A 44 9.04 1.60 -0.19
C GLU A 44 7.58 1.68 -0.62
N ALA A 45 7.20 1.02 -1.72
CA ALA A 45 5.81 1.02 -2.17
C ALA A 45 4.88 0.31 -1.20
N ILE A 46 5.32 -0.82 -0.64
CA ILE A 46 4.57 -1.62 0.33
C ILE A 46 4.32 -0.82 1.61
N ALA A 47 5.37 -0.24 2.18
CA ALA A 47 5.27 0.55 3.41
C ALA A 47 4.32 1.75 3.23
N ASN A 48 4.41 2.44 2.09
CA ASN A 48 3.56 3.60 1.83
C ASN A 48 2.10 3.21 1.59
N ILE A 49 1.82 2.11 0.87
CA ILE A 49 0.45 1.61 0.71
C ILE A 49 -0.16 1.20 2.05
N LEU A 50 0.58 0.52 2.91
CA LEU A 50 0.12 0.18 4.27
C LEU A 50 -0.14 1.44 5.11
N LEU A 51 0.73 2.45 5.01
CA LEU A 51 0.53 3.74 5.66
C LEU A 51 -0.74 4.45 5.16
N MET A 52 -1.01 4.39 3.85
CA MET A 52 -2.25 4.92 3.28
C MET A 52 -3.47 4.20 3.85
N MET A 53 -3.45 2.86 3.96
CA MET A 53 -4.54 2.08 4.56
C MET A 53 -4.80 2.48 6.01
N LYS A 54 -3.74 2.61 6.81
CA LYS A 54 -3.83 3.01 8.21
C LYS A 54 -4.41 4.42 8.41
N ARG A 55 -4.18 5.32 7.46
CA ARG A 55 -4.65 6.71 7.50
C ARG A 55 -5.97 6.94 6.76
N MET A 56 -6.66 5.88 6.33
CA MET A 56 -7.95 6.05 5.66
C MET A 56 -8.99 6.58 6.63
N ASP A 57 -9.60 7.73 6.32
CA ASP A 57 -10.71 8.32 7.08
C ASP A 57 -12.06 7.62 6.82
N ARG A 58 -12.04 6.41 6.26
CA ARG A 58 -13.24 5.66 5.87
C ARG A 58 -13.02 4.17 6.00
N GLU A 59 -14.13 3.47 6.19
CA GLU A 59 -14.16 2.01 6.19
C GLU A 59 -13.60 1.41 4.89
N PRO A 60 -12.87 0.29 4.96
CA PRO A 60 -12.47 -0.45 3.79
C PRO A 60 -13.70 -0.92 3.00
N TRP A 61 -13.66 -0.75 1.69
CA TRP A 61 -14.73 -1.18 0.79
C TRP A 61 -14.33 -2.45 0.04
N ALA A 62 -15.33 -3.13 -0.53
CA ALA A 62 -15.11 -4.41 -1.23
C ALA A 62 -14.06 -4.35 -2.36
N GLY A 63 -13.87 -3.19 -3.00
CA GLY A 63 -12.84 -3.03 -4.03
C GLY A 63 -11.41 -3.12 -3.48
N LEU A 64 -11.17 -2.51 -2.32
CA LEU A 64 -9.88 -2.59 -1.63
C LEU A 64 -9.60 -4.00 -1.13
N ILE A 65 -10.59 -4.62 -0.48
CA ILE A 65 -10.48 -6.00 0.00
C ILE A 65 -10.18 -6.96 -1.16
N ARG A 66 -10.90 -6.83 -2.29
CA ARG A 66 -10.62 -7.63 -3.49
C ARG A 66 -9.20 -7.41 -4.00
N ALA A 67 -8.70 -6.17 -4.04
CA ALA A 67 -7.33 -5.90 -4.49
C ALA A 67 -6.28 -6.56 -3.58
N ILE A 68 -6.48 -6.54 -2.26
CA ILE A 68 -5.61 -7.20 -1.29
C ILE A 68 -5.60 -8.72 -1.50
N PHE A 69 -6.77 -9.34 -1.66
CA PHE A 69 -6.91 -10.79 -1.83
C PHE A 69 -6.62 -11.31 -3.25
N HIS A 70 -6.59 -10.44 -4.26
CA HIS A 70 -6.23 -10.82 -5.63
C HIS A 70 -4.71 -11.05 -5.80
N ARG A 71 -3.92 -10.68 -4.78
CA ARG A 71 -2.49 -10.88 -4.77
C ARG A 71 -2.15 -12.35 -4.56
N ILE A 72 -1.18 -12.86 -5.33
CA ILE A 72 -0.67 -14.23 -5.17
C ILE A 72 0.52 -14.14 -4.20
N PRO A 73 0.41 -14.69 -2.98
CA PRO A 73 1.48 -14.58 -1.99
C PRO A 73 2.71 -15.37 -2.43
N THR A 74 3.88 -14.75 -2.30
CA THR A 74 5.18 -15.42 -2.47
C THR A 74 5.70 -15.94 -1.12
N LYS A 75 6.78 -16.72 -1.13
CA LYS A 75 7.42 -17.19 0.11
C LYS A 75 7.92 -15.97 0.90
N ASN A 76 7.49 -15.86 2.16
CA ASN A 76 7.74 -14.72 3.07
C ASN A 76 6.91 -13.46 2.79
N ASP A 77 5.81 -13.57 2.04
CA ASP A 77 4.93 -12.44 1.80
C ASP A 77 3.91 -12.24 2.94
N ASN A 78 4.13 -11.20 3.74
CA ASN A 78 3.26 -10.86 4.87
C ASN A 78 2.28 -9.73 4.57
N PHE A 79 2.33 -9.11 3.39
CA PHE A 79 1.56 -7.90 3.08
C PHE A 79 0.06 -8.06 3.28
N THR A 80 -0.53 -9.18 2.84
CA THR A 80 -1.98 -9.40 2.95
C THR A 80 -2.39 -9.41 4.43
N ALA A 81 -1.61 -10.07 5.27
CA ALA A 81 -1.86 -10.10 6.71
C ALA A 81 -1.66 -8.71 7.33
N ASP A 82 -0.60 -8.00 6.96
CA ASP A 82 -0.30 -6.67 7.50
C ASP A 82 -1.32 -5.62 7.04
N ALA A 83 -1.78 -5.68 5.79
CA ALA A 83 -2.87 -4.85 5.28
C ALA A 83 -4.16 -5.08 6.06
N LEU A 84 -4.52 -6.34 6.33
CA LEU A 84 -5.68 -6.64 7.17
C LEU A 84 -5.52 -6.12 8.59
N LYS A 85 -4.34 -6.23 9.20
CA LYS A 85 -4.07 -5.61 10.52
C LYS A 85 -4.29 -4.11 10.47
N MET A 86 -3.71 -3.41 9.49
CA MET A 86 -3.88 -1.95 9.35
C MET A 86 -5.34 -1.53 9.17
N LEU A 87 -6.17 -2.38 8.56
CA LEU A 87 -7.59 -2.08 8.30
C LEU A 87 -8.53 -2.47 9.46
N ILE A 88 -8.09 -3.37 10.36
CA ILE A 88 -8.89 -3.86 11.49
C ILE A 88 -8.47 -3.20 12.81
N GLU A 89 -7.23 -2.69 12.90
CA GLU A 89 -6.77 -1.90 14.03
C GLU A 89 -7.57 -0.58 14.10
N ASP A 90 -8.37 -0.43 15.18
CA ASP A 90 -9.12 0.80 15.43
C ASP A 90 -8.16 2.01 15.51
N SER A 91 -8.44 3.03 14.71
CA SER A 91 -7.71 4.30 14.68
C SER A 91 -7.82 5.10 15.99
N GLU A 92 -8.64 4.65 16.94
CA GLU A 92 -8.81 5.26 18.27
C GLU A 92 -7.67 4.98 19.26
N GLN A 93 -6.61 4.26 18.87
CA GLN A 93 -5.41 4.10 19.69
C GLN A 93 -4.34 5.18 19.41
N CYS A 94 -4.68 6.46 19.60
CA CYS A 94 -3.78 7.56 20.02
C CYS A 94 -4.57 8.85 20.28
#